data_AF-A0A7S2LDI6-F1
#
_entry.id   AF-A0A7S2LDI6-F1
#
_cell.length_a   1.000
_cell.length_b   1.000
_cell.length_c   1.000
_cell.angle_alpha   90.00
_cell.angle_beta   90.00
_cell.angle_gamma   90.00
#
_symmetry.space_group_name_H-M   'P 1'
#
loop_
_entity.id
_entity.type
_entity.pdbx_description
1 polymer ?
#
loop_
_entity_poly.entity_id
_entity_poly.type
_entity_poly.pdbx_seq_one_letter_code
_entity_poly.pdbx_strand_id
1 'polypeptide(L)'
;NMVPSDVILNLLDAVPTMASCGAICEKYWGYLPLHSACSGKGNRPRLNIIRKLIDIYPEALIAKAGEENITPLHNACRYVQSVEIIEMLIEAGSGALLMGDYRNRTPIFWALSFRRDYAMLLASSCPEALSIPSFSSHSNLPLHVVCSRQNPIFG
;
A
#
# COMPACT_ATOMS: atom_id res chain seq x y z
N ASN A 1 1.93 11.32 22.36
CA ASN A 1 0.50 11.71 22.34
C ASN A 1 -0.07 11.48 20.96
N MET A 2 -1.19 10.77 20.86
CA MET A 2 -1.86 10.50 19.59
C MET A 2 -2.90 11.58 19.30
N VAL A 3 -3.04 11.98 18.03
CA VAL A 3 -4.13 12.85 17.58
C VAL A 3 -5.40 12.01 17.45
N PRO A 4 -6.54 12.40 18.05
CA PRO A 4 -7.81 11.71 17.89
C PRO A 4 -8.28 11.69 16.43
N SER A 5 -8.97 10.62 16.01
CA SER A 5 -9.48 10.49 14.64
C SER A 5 -10.41 11.65 14.27
N ASP A 6 -11.22 12.12 15.21
CA ASP A 6 -12.20 13.19 15.01
C ASP A 6 -11.52 14.51 14.64
N VAL A 7 -10.34 14.78 15.23
CA VAL A 7 -9.55 15.97 14.87
C VAL A 7 -9.08 15.87 13.42
N ILE A 8 -8.63 14.70 12.99
CA ILE A 8 -8.19 14.47 11.60
C ILE A 8 -9.38 14.64 10.64
N LEU A 9 -10.53 14.07 10.98
CA LEU A 9 -11.74 14.16 10.16
C LEU A 9 -12.24 15.61 10.05
N ASN A 10 -12.30 16.33 11.16
CA ASN A 10 -12.70 17.75 11.17
C ASN A 10 -11.75 18.63 10.34
N LEU A 11 -10.45 18.35 10.38
CA LEU A 11 -9.48 19.05 9.53
C LEU A 11 -9.72 18.75 8.04
N LEU A 12 -9.98 17.49 7.69
CA LEU A 12 -10.30 17.09 6.32
C LEU A 12 -11.61 17.72 5.83
N ASP A 13 -12.62 17.85 6.70
CA ASP A 13 -13.88 18.54 6.38
C ASP A 13 -13.66 20.04 6.17
N ALA A 14 -12.81 20.67 6.98
CA ALA A 14 -12.52 22.10 6.88
C ALA A 14 -11.66 22.45 5.66
N VAL A 15 -10.70 21.60 5.28
CA VAL A 15 -9.79 21.85 4.15
C VAL A 15 -9.56 20.56 3.34
N PRO A 16 -10.50 20.16 2.47
CA PRO A 16 -10.42 18.89 1.71
C PRO A 16 -9.17 18.77 0.83
N THR A 17 -8.66 19.90 0.31
CA THR A 17 -7.45 19.92 -0.52
C THR A 17 -6.21 19.39 0.20
N MET A 18 -6.20 19.32 1.53
CA MET A 18 -5.09 18.71 2.25
C MET A 18 -4.92 17.21 1.96
N ALA A 19 -5.98 16.53 1.49
CA ALA A 19 -5.92 15.12 1.10
C ALA A 19 -5.00 14.85 -0.10
N SER A 20 -4.73 15.86 -0.94
CA SER A 20 -3.82 15.77 -2.10
C SER A 20 -2.43 16.34 -1.84
N CYS A 21 -2.14 16.84 -0.63
CA CYS A 21 -0.85 17.43 -0.31
C CYS A 21 0.21 16.35 -0.05
N GLY A 22 1.20 16.23 -0.95
CA GLY A 22 2.35 15.36 -0.74
C GLY A 22 3.31 15.90 0.32
N ALA A 23 3.87 15.01 1.14
CA ALA A 23 4.91 15.38 2.08
C ALA A 23 6.17 15.89 1.36
N ILE A 24 6.84 16.88 1.96
CA ILE A 24 7.99 17.58 1.38
C ILE A 24 9.34 17.16 1.97
N CYS A 25 9.38 16.26 2.96
CA CYS A 25 10.63 15.78 3.51
C CYS A 25 11.26 14.70 2.62
N GLU A 26 12.58 14.70 2.49
CA GLU A 26 13.35 13.83 1.56
C GLU A 26 12.91 12.36 1.61
N LYS A 27 12.82 11.79 2.81
CA LYS A 27 12.46 10.37 3.01
C LYS A 27 11.04 9.99 2.57
N TYR A 28 10.10 10.92 2.64
CA TYR A 28 8.69 10.70 2.35
C TYR A 28 8.20 11.60 1.22
N TRP A 29 9.09 12.00 0.32
CA TRP A 29 8.75 12.95 -0.74
C TRP A 29 7.55 12.47 -1.56
N GLY A 30 6.53 13.32 -1.68
CA GLY A 30 5.29 13.02 -2.40
C GLY A 30 4.31 12.11 -1.64
N TYR A 31 4.59 11.69 -0.40
CA TYR A 31 3.65 10.88 0.38
C TYR A 31 2.37 11.66 0.63
N LEU A 32 1.28 11.22 0.01
CA LEU A 32 -0.06 11.72 0.31
C LEU A 32 -0.52 11.24 1.70
N PRO A 33 -1.47 11.92 2.36
CA PRO A 33 -2.06 11.47 3.62
C PRO A 33 -2.53 10.01 3.59
N LEU A 34 -3.04 9.53 2.46
CA LEU A 34 -3.46 8.13 2.30
C LEU A 34 -2.29 7.14 2.43
N HIS A 35 -1.09 7.49 1.94
CA HIS A 35 0.12 6.68 2.16
C HIS A 35 0.39 6.57 3.66
N SER A 36 0.43 7.70 4.35
CA SER A 36 0.70 7.79 5.78
C SER A 36 -0.32 7.01 6.62
N ALA A 37 -1.61 7.10 6.26
CA ALA A 37 -2.68 6.33 6.89
C ALA A 37 -2.45 4.80 6.74
N CYS A 38 -1.90 4.38 5.60
CA CYS A 38 -1.53 3.00 5.28
C CYS A 38 -0.16 2.55 5.82
N SER A 39 0.69 3.45 6.35
CA SER A 39 2.03 3.09 6.85
C SER A 39 2.13 2.93 8.37
N GLY A 40 1.14 3.36 9.15
CA GLY A 40 1.25 3.30 10.60
C GLY A 40 1.19 1.87 11.17
N LYS A 41 2.01 1.55 12.15
CA LYS A 41 1.97 0.24 12.85
C LYS A 41 0.77 0.14 13.84
N GLY A 42 0.21 -1.07 13.99
CA GLY A 42 -0.82 -1.40 15.00
C GLY A 42 -2.28 -1.35 14.52
N ASN A 43 -3.18 -1.95 15.31
CA ASN A 43 -4.64 -1.98 15.09
C ASN A 43 -5.28 -0.68 15.56
N ARG A 44 -5.12 0.39 14.79
CA ARG A 44 -5.71 1.70 15.10
C ARG A 44 -6.98 1.89 14.26
N PRO A 45 -8.02 2.57 14.78
CA PRO A 45 -9.22 2.89 14.02
C PRO A 45 -8.87 3.90 12.92
N ARG A 46 -8.43 3.40 11.77
CA ARG A 46 -8.07 4.19 10.58
C ARG A 46 -9.06 4.03 9.44
N LEU A 47 -9.99 3.10 9.56
CA LEU A 47 -10.96 2.80 8.52
C LEU A 47 -11.70 4.06 8.05
N ASN A 48 -12.26 4.84 8.98
CA ASN A 48 -13.00 6.06 8.67
C ASN A 48 -12.11 7.15 8.05
N ILE A 49 -10.85 7.26 8.50
CA ILE A 49 -9.90 8.24 7.95
C ILE A 49 -9.50 7.83 6.53
N ILE A 50 -9.18 6.57 6.30
CA ILE A 50 -8.82 6.04 4.98
C ILE A 50 -9.98 6.21 4.02
N ARG A 51 -11.20 5.83 4.44
CA ARG A 51 -12.43 6.04 3.66
C ARG A 51 -12.60 7.51 3.30
N LYS A 52 -12.53 8.42 4.28
CA LYS A 52 -12.65 9.86 4.05
C LYS A 52 -11.61 10.40 3.08
N LEU A 53 -10.35 9.95 3.18
CA LEU A 53 -9.27 10.35 2.27
C LEU A 53 -9.52 9.87 0.85
N ILE A 54 -10.02 8.64 0.68
CA ILE A 54 -10.41 8.09 -0.62
C ILE A 54 -11.59 8.89 -1.19
N ASP A 55 -12.60 9.19 -0.37
CA ASP A 55 -13.79 9.93 -0.80
C ASP A 55 -13.44 11.35 -1.27
N ILE A 56 -12.46 12.00 -0.63
CA ILE A 56 -12.00 13.35 -0.99
C ILE A 56 -11.08 13.34 -2.22
N TYR A 57 -10.16 12.36 -2.31
CA TYR A 57 -9.12 12.33 -3.34
C TYR A 57 -8.81 10.89 -3.80
N PRO A 58 -9.67 10.29 -4.65
CA PRO A 58 -9.56 8.89 -5.06
C PRO A 58 -8.29 8.60 -5.87
N GLU A 59 -7.74 9.58 -6.58
CA GLU A 59 -6.50 9.45 -7.34
C GLU A 59 -5.30 9.07 -6.44
N ALA A 60 -5.40 9.34 -5.13
CA ALA A 60 -4.40 8.91 -4.16
C ALA A 60 -4.20 7.38 -4.12
N LEU A 61 -5.20 6.59 -4.50
CA LEU A 61 -5.13 5.12 -4.50
C LEU A 61 -4.04 4.56 -5.42
N ILE A 62 -3.79 5.26 -6.53
CA ILE A 62 -2.79 4.88 -7.54
C ILE A 62 -1.58 5.81 -7.55
N ALA A 63 -1.59 6.89 -6.77
CA ALA A 63 -0.45 7.77 -6.63
C ALA A 63 0.74 7.01 -6.06
N LYS A 64 1.92 7.19 -6.67
CA LYS A 64 3.17 6.59 -6.20
C LYS A 64 4.02 7.65 -5.51
N ALA A 65 4.68 7.28 -4.41
CA ALA A 65 5.44 8.21 -3.61
C ALA A 65 6.69 7.60 -2.97
N GLY A 66 7.59 8.50 -2.52
CA GLY A 66 8.87 8.20 -1.89
C GLY A 66 9.89 7.51 -2.80
N GLU A 67 11.04 7.18 -2.22
CA GLU A 67 12.18 6.58 -2.94
C GLU A 67 11.85 5.22 -3.55
N GLU A 68 11.01 4.42 -2.88
CA GLU A 68 10.58 3.12 -3.39
C GLU A 68 9.52 3.26 -4.51
N ASN A 69 9.00 4.47 -4.77
CA ASN A 69 7.96 4.74 -5.76
C ASN A 69 6.75 3.81 -5.57
N ILE A 70 6.12 3.87 -4.39
CA ILE A 70 5.08 2.92 -3.98
C ILE A 70 3.71 3.57 -3.83
N THR A 71 2.65 2.78 -4.03
CA THR A 71 1.25 3.18 -3.78
C THR A 71 0.85 2.96 -2.31
N PRO A 72 -0.31 3.48 -1.86
CA PRO A 72 -0.83 3.18 -0.52
C PRO A 72 -1.06 1.67 -0.27
N LEU A 73 -1.45 0.91 -1.30
CA LEU A 73 -1.68 -0.54 -1.18
C LEU A 73 -0.37 -1.30 -0.84
N HIS A 74 0.78 -0.86 -1.36
CA HIS A 74 2.08 -1.42 -0.95
C HIS A 74 2.35 -1.18 0.54
N ASN A 75 2.12 0.05 1.02
CA ASN A 75 2.26 0.39 2.44
C ASN A 75 1.33 -0.46 3.31
N ALA A 76 0.07 -0.62 2.90
CA ALA A 76 -0.90 -1.42 3.61
C ALA A 76 -0.48 -2.89 3.70
N CYS A 77 0.03 -3.47 2.61
CA CYS A 77 0.55 -4.85 2.58
C CYS A 77 1.71 -5.08 3.57
N ARG A 78 2.47 -4.03 3.90
CA ARG A 78 3.60 -4.12 4.83
C ARG A 78 3.23 -3.82 6.28
N TYR A 79 2.35 -2.86 6.52
CA TYR A 79 2.18 -2.28 7.87
C TYR A 79 0.77 -2.44 8.47
N VAL A 80 -0.27 -2.59 7.65
CA VAL A 80 -1.66 -2.63 8.12
C VAL A 80 -2.02 -4.04 8.58
N GLN A 81 -2.68 -4.15 9.73
CA GLN A 81 -3.11 -5.43 10.34
C GLN A 81 -4.62 -5.68 10.23
N SER A 82 -5.32 -4.92 9.39
CA SER A 82 -6.75 -5.08 9.12
C SER A 82 -6.96 -5.53 7.67
N VAL A 83 -7.55 -6.72 7.50
CA VAL A 83 -8.00 -7.23 6.19
C VAL A 83 -9.02 -6.30 5.57
N GLU A 84 -9.94 -5.76 6.37
CA GLU A 84 -10.98 -4.82 5.92
C GLU A 84 -10.39 -3.57 5.24
N ILE A 85 -9.25 -3.05 5.73
CA ILE A 85 -8.57 -1.94 5.07
C ILE A 85 -7.95 -2.38 3.73
N ILE A 86 -7.41 -3.59 3.65
CA ILE A 86 -6.87 -4.13 2.40
C ILE A 86 -7.98 -4.30 1.37
N GLU A 87 -9.11 -4.90 1.76
CA GLU A 87 -10.30 -5.07 0.93
C GLU A 87 -10.82 -3.72 0.44
N MET A 88 -10.98 -2.73 1.33
CA MET A 88 -11.40 -1.38 0.97
C MET A 88 -10.49 -0.74 -0.10
N LEU A 89 -9.17 -0.86 0.05
CA LEU A 89 -8.22 -0.29 -0.94
C LEU A 89 -8.31 -1.00 -2.29
N ILE A 90 -8.53 -2.32 -2.29
CA ILE A 90 -8.73 -3.12 -3.50
C ILE A 90 -10.03 -2.73 -4.20
N GLU A 91 -11.13 -2.66 -3.45
CA GLU A 91 -12.46 -2.31 -3.95
C GLU A 91 -12.49 -0.90 -4.53
N ALA A 92 -11.88 0.06 -3.83
CA ALA A 92 -11.86 1.45 -4.27
C ALA A 92 -10.90 1.71 -5.44
N GLY A 93 -9.85 0.89 -5.60
CA GLY A 93 -8.73 1.18 -6.50
C GLY A 93 -7.98 -0.05 -7.02
N SER A 94 -8.70 -0.99 -7.64
CA SER A 94 -8.13 -2.26 -8.13
C SER A 94 -6.95 -2.07 -9.11
N GLY A 95 -6.88 -0.94 -9.83
CA GLY A 95 -5.74 -0.59 -10.69
C GLY A 95 -4.39 -0.61 -9.95
N ALA A 96 -4.37 -0.34 -8.64
CA ALA A 96 -3.17 -0.39 -7.82
C ALA A 96 -2.56 -1.81 -7.70
N LEU A 97 -3.33 -2.88 -7.96
CA LEU A 97 -2.88 -4.27 -7.86
C LEU A 97 -1.76 -4.62 -8.84
N LEU A 98 -1.73 -3.93 -9.98
CA LEU A 98 -0.76 -4.16 -11.06
C LEU A 98 0.39 -3.14 -11.05
N MET A 99 0.33 -2.15 -10.16
CA MET A 99 1.35 -1.10 -10.12
C MET A 99 2.60 -1.61 -9.42
N GLY A 100 3.70 -1.71 -10.15
CA GLY A 100 5.00 -2.05 -9.56
C GLY A 100 5.64 -0.87 -8.83
N ASP A 101 6.41 -1.16 -7.80
CA ASP A 101 7.34 -0.20 -7.20
C ASP A 101 8.53 0.13 -8.14
N TYR A 102 9.58 0.81 -7.65
CA TYR A 102 10.77 1.12 -8.48
C TYR A 102 11.50 -0.12 -9.05
N ARG A 103 11.30 -1.30 -8.46
CA ARG A 103 11.81 -2.60 -8.94
C ARG A 103 10.70 -3.42 -9.60
N ASN A 104 9.61 -2.79 -10.03
CA ASN A 104 8.43 -3.45 -10.57
C ASN A 104 7.83 -4.53 -9.66
N ARG A 105 8.06 -4.44 -8.34
CA ARG A 105 7.42 -5.32 -7.36
C ARG A 105 6.03 -4.77 -7.09
N THR A 106 5.01 -5.45 -7.57
CA THR A 106 3.59 -5.13 -7.31
C THR A 106 3.23 -5.40 -5.84
N PRO A 107 2.03 -4.99 -5.37
CA PRO A 107 1.61 -5.22 -3.98
C PRO A 107 1.67 -6.69 -3.56
N ILE A 108 1.45 -7.65 -4.45
CA ILE A 108 1.55 -9.08 -4.11
C ILE A 108 2.98 -9.49 -3.74
N PHE A 109 4.02 -8.92 -4.34
CA PHE A 109 5.42 -9.15 -3.92
C PHE A 109 5.68 -8.67 -2.50
N TRP A 110 5.08 -7.54 -2.14
CA TRP A 110 5.16 -6.98 -0.80
C TRP A 110 4.40 -7.85 0.20
N ALA A 111 3.16 -8.25 -0.13
CA ALA A 111 2.39 -9.17 0.69
C ALA A 111 3.12 -10.49 0.92
N LEU A 112 3.69 -11.13 -0.11
CA LEU A 112 4.48 -12.35 0.04
C LEU A 112 5.71 -12.18 0.93
N SER A 113 6.24 -10.95 1.03
CA SER A 113 7.40 -10.62 1.86
C SER A 113 7.08 -10.28 3.30
N PHE A 114 5.90 -9.73 3.57
CA PHE A 114 5.56 -9.19 4.88
C PHE A 114 4.31 -9.83 5.50
N ARG A 115 3.31 -10.19 4.70
CA ARG A 115 1.95 -10.61 5.11
C ARG A 115 1.34 -11.59 4.11
N ARG A 116 1.69 -12.88 4.26
CA ARG A 116 1.28 -13.96 3.34
C ARG A 116 -0.24 -14.15 3.27
N ASP A 117 -0.95 -13.82 4.35
CA ASP A 117 -2.41 -13.77 4.43
C ASP A 117 -3.01 -12.85 3.36
N TYR A 118 -2.40 -11.69 3.12
CA TYR A 118 -2.87 -10.76 2.08
C TYR A 118 -2.50 -11.20 0.67
N ALA A 119 -1.45 -12.01 0.49
CA ALA A 119 -1.04 -12.45 -0.85
C ALA A 119 -2.13 -13.28 -1.54
N MET A 120 -2.84 -14.12 -0.77
CA MET A 120 -3.96 -14.90 -1.29
C MET A 120 -5.15 -14.02 -1.68
N LEU A 121 -5.48 -13.02 -0.86
CA LEU A 121 -6.53 -12.05 -1.14
C LEU A 121 -6.22 -11.25 -2.43
N LEU A 122 -4.98 -10.79 -2.58
CA LEU A 122 -4.55 -10.07 -3.77
C LEU A 122 -4.59 -10.97 -5.01
N ALA A 123 -4.14 -12.23 -4.88
CA ALA A 123 -4.17 -13.21 -5.97
C ALA A 123 -5.59 -13.54 -6.43
N SER A 124 -6.55 -13.67 -5.50
CA SER A 124 -7.95 -13.90 -5.86
C SER A 124 -8.59 -12.69 -6.51
N SER A 125 -8.15 -11.48 -6.14
CA SER A 125 -8.68 -10.23 -6.68
C SER A 125 -8.09 -9.89 -8.06
N CYS A 126 -6.84 -10.26 -8.33
CA CYS A 126 -6.17 -10.05 -9.60
C CYS A 126 -5.08 -11.11 -9.84
N PRO A 127 -5.43 -12.27 -10.43
CA PRO A 127 -4.48 -13.34 -10.71
C PRO A 127 -3.34 -12.93 -11.64
N GLU A 128 -3.58 -11.97 -12.54
CA GLU A 128 -2.59 -11.46 -13.50
C GLU A 128 -1.35 -10.88 -12.81
N ALA A 129 -1.51 -10.36 -11.59
CA ALA A 129 -0.40 -9.85 -10.78
C ALA A 129 0.66 -10.93 -10.47
N LEU A 130 0.31 -12.22 -10.51
CA LEU A 130 1.23 -13.35 -10.33
C LEU A 130 2.18 -13.55 -11.51
N SER A 131 1.87 -12.98 -12.67
CA SER A 131 2.66 -13.09 -13.89
C SER A 131 3.57 -11.88 -14.13
N ILE A 132 3.54 -10.87 -13.26
CA ILE A 132 4.38 -9.68 -13.40
C ILE A 132 5.77 -9.95 -12.80
N PRO A 133 6.86 -9.85 -13.57
CA PRO A 133 8.20 -10.02 -13.04
C PRO A 133 8.70 -8.74 -12.36
N SER A 134 9.40 -8.91 -11.23
CA SER A 134 10.21 -7.82 -10.66
C SER A 134 11.46 -7.56 -11.51
N PHE A 135 12.00 -6.35 -11.47
CA PHE A 135 13.28 -5.99 -12.08
C PHE A 135 14.45 -6.24 -11.11
N SER A 136 14.61 -7.49 -10.68
CA SER A 136 15.79 -7.93 -9.93
C SER A 136 16.86 -8.48 -10.88
N SER A 137 18.06 -8.78 -10.35
CA SER A 137 19.13 -9.45 -11.12
C SER A 137 18.71 -10.78 -11.77
N HIS A 138 17.59 -11.37 -11.32
CA HIS A 138 17.05 -12.63 -11.82
C HIS A 138 15.63 -12.49 -12.39
N SER A 139 15.12 -11.25 -12.54
CA SER A 139 13.76 -10.95 -12.99
C SER A 139 12.67 -11.85 -12.38
N ASN A 140 12.65 -11.94 -11.05
CA ASN A 140 11.83 -12.92 -10.35
C ASN A 140 10.33 -12.62 -10.45
N LEU A 141 9.52 -13.62 -10.84
CA LEU A 141 8.07 -13.68 -10.56
C LEU A 141 7.76 -13.81 -9.05
N PRO A 142 6.54 -13.46 -8.60
CA PRO A 142 6.12 -13.60 -7.21
C PRO A 142 6.38 -15.00 -6.63
N LEU A 143 6.12 -16.06 -7.39
CA LEU A 143 6.32 -17.43 -6.92
C LEU A 143 7.80 -17.75 -6.63
N HIS A 144 8.74 -17.20 -7.42
CA HIS A 144 10.17 -17.36 -7.15
C HIS A 144 10.58 -16.75 -5.80
N VAL A 145 9.95 -15.64 -5.39
CA VAL A 145 10.22 -14.98 -4.10
C VAL A 145 9.74 -15.83 -2.92
N VAL A 146 8.67 -16.62 -3.11
CA VAL A 146 8.20 -17.58 -2.10
C VAL A 146 9.13 -18.78 -2.01
N CYS A 147 9.49 -19.36 -3.15
CA CYS A 147 10.34 -20.55 -3.21
C CYS A 147 11.77 -20.28 -2.71
N SER A 148 12.37 -19.12 -3.07
CA SER A 148 13.73 -18.78 -2.62
C SER A 148 13.83 -18.64 -1.10
N ARG A 149 12.77 -18.20 -0.42
CA ARG A 149 12.74 -18.09 1.05
C ARG A 149 12.54 -19.41 1.79
N GLN A 150 12.18 -20.49 1.09
CA GLN A 150 12.18 -21.84 1.66
C GLN A 150 13.54 -22.53 1.54
N ASN A 151 14.46 -21.98 0.72
CA ASN A 151 15.80 -22.52 0.50
C ASN A 151 16.87 -21.56 1.05
N PRO A 152 17.40 -21.79 2.27
CA PRO A 152 18.38 -20.91 2.91
C PRO A 152 19.77 -20.87 2.22
N ILE A 153 19.97 -21.59 1.12
CA ILE A 153 21.26 -21.72 0.43
C ILE A 153 21.55 -20.51 -0.50
N PHE A 154 20.53 -19.69 -0.82
CA PHE A 154 20.65 -18.54 -1.73
C PHE A 154 20.35 -17.18 -1.07
N GLY A 155 20.38 -17.12 0.27
CA GLY A 155 20.09 -15.91 1.06
C GLY A 155 21.34 -15.15 1.50
#